data_AF-A0A9Q1CNP1-F1
#
_entry.id   AF-A0A9Q1CNP1-F1
#
_cell.length_a   1.000
_cell.length_b   1.000
_cell.length_c   1.000
_cell.angle_alpha   90.00
_cell.angle_beta   90.00
_cell.angle_gamma   90.00
#
_symmetry.space_group_name_H-M   'P 1'
#
loop_
_entity.id
_entity.type
_entity.pdbx_description
1 polymer ?
#
loop_
_entity_poly.entity_id
_entity_poly.type
_entity_poly.pdbx_seq_one_letter_code
_entity_poly.pdbx_strand_id
1 'polypeptide(L)'
;MGESALTSHLKGKKHADNCKASGRQSTNIRDFMKPNQGKSTAGAEAAVGSSTTRSSTLETFVTREQTLKAEILWSLKVIDSHYSYRSCAGNDKLFQEMFPDSQIAKEFTCGEKKCAYLVCFGLAPHFKQMLIDSMKEEENYIIMFDESLNAVTNSKQMDIHVRAWNRCSNQVESRYYTSVFMGHGTADDMLIHFHEGMQGLHLQKIFQVSMDGPNVNWKFYRTLCDEIKKDFACQTFNIGSCGLHILHGGFKDGASASGWQIEKLFSSLHWLFHDTPARREDFTKVTGSSVFPLQFCKHRWLENLPVAERVQSMWENILKYVETSYSKEDTLPSDNVI
;
A
#
# COMPACT_ATOMS: atom_id res chain seq x y z
N MET A 1 -8.97 -3.58 10.31
CA MET A 1 -9.96 -3.66 11.41
C MET A 1 -10.12 -2.25 11.97
N GLY A 2 -11.35 -1.77 12.16
CA GLY A 2 -11.60 -0.42 12.71
C GLY A 2 -11.40 -0.35 14.23
N GLU A 3 -11.29 0.86 14.76
CA GLU A 3 -11.14 1.18 16.19
C GLU A 3 -12.12 0.41 17.09
N SER A 4 -13.37 0.24 16.64
CA SER A 4 -14.42 -0.48 17.35
C SER A 4 -14.06 -1.95 17.65
N ALA A 5 -13.32 -2.61 16.76
CA ALA A 5 -12.87 -3.98 16.97
C ALA A 5 -11.76 -4.07 18.02
N LEU A 6 -10.89 -3.06 18.10
CA LEU A 6 -9.84 -2.96 19.12
C LEU A 6 -10.45 -2.71 20.50
N THR A 7 -11.38 -1.78 20.60
CA THR A 7 -12.09 -1.46 21.84
C THR A 7 -12.92 -2.65 22.34
N SER A 8 -13.49 -3.44 21.42
CA SER A 8 -14.19 -4.68 21.76
C SER A 8 -13.23 -5.77 22.25
N HIS A 9 -12.07 -5.94 21.60
CA HIS A 9 -11.05 -6.92 22.01
C HIS A 9 -10.44 -6.60 23.38
N LEU A 10 -10.14 -5.33 23.66
CA LEU A 10 -9.63 -4.87 24.97
C LEU A 10 -10.61 -5.18 26.12
N LYS A 11 -11.90 -5.16 25.84
CA LYS A 11 -12.97 -5.51 26.80
C LYS A 11 -13.28 -7.01 26.84
N GLY A 12 -12.64 -7.80 25.97
CA GLY A 12 -12.88 -9.22 25.84
C GLY A 12 -12.43 -9.99 27.09
N LYS A 13 -13.31 -10.85 27.62
CA LYS A 13 -13.06 -11.67 28.82
C LYS A 13 -11.75 -12.46 28.72
N LYS A 14 -11.45 -12.99 27.53
CA LYS A 14 -10.21 -13.74 27.23
C LYS A 14 -8.94 -12.88 27.34
N HIS A 15 -9.00 -11.62 26.91
CA HIS A 15 -7.89 -10.68 27.05
C HIS A 15 -7.70 -10.27 28.51
N ALA A 16 -8.80 -9.98 29.22
CA ALA A 16 -8.76 -9.65 30.65
C ALA A 16 -8.21 -10.81 31.50
N ASP A 17 -8.57 -12.05 31.19
CA ASP A 17 -8.08 -13.24 31.90
C ASP A 17 -6.58 -13.48 31.63
N ASN A 18 -6.11 -13.24 30.40
CA ASN A 18 -4.67 -13.33 30.06
C ASN A 18 -3.84 -12.23 30.72
N CYS A 19 -4.36 -11.00 30.82
CA CYS A 19 -3.70 -9.92 31.55
C CYS A 19 -3.64 -10.19 33.06
N LYS A 20 -4.70 -10.78 33.64
CA LYS A 20 -4.70 -11.22 35.05
C LYS A 20 -3.74 -12.39 35.30
N ALA A 21 -3.60 -13.31 34.35
CA ALA A 21 -2.63 -14.41 34.43
C ALA A 21 -1.18 -13.91 34.36
N SER A 22 -0.91 -12.84 33.60
CA SER A 22 0.43 -12.24 33.47
C SER A 22 0.84 -11.36 34.67
N GLY A 23 -0.09 -11.09 35.60
CA GLY A 23 0.18 -10.33 36.83
C GLY A 23 0.83 -11.14 37.96
N ARG A 24 1.06 -12.45 37.77
CA ARG A 24 1.78 -13.30 38.74
C ARG A 24 3.01 -13.92 38.07
N GLN A 25 4.18 -13.51 38.56
CA GLN A 25 5.54 -13.95 38.24
C GLN A 25 6.13 -13.44 36.92
N SER A 26 6.79 -12.28 36.98
CA SER A 26 8.01 -12.10 36.19
C SER A 26 9.10 -12.98 36.82
N THR A 27 9.33 -14.16 36.24
CA THR A 27 10.50 -14.96 36.63
C THR A 27 11.74 -14.25 36.10
N ASN A 28 12.61 -13.83 37.02
CA ASN A 28 13.86 -13.18 36.68
C ASN A 28 14.81 -14.23 36.09
N ILE A 29 15.45 -13.94 34.96
CA ILE A 29 16.28 -14.90 34.20
C ILE A 29 17.43 -15.49 35.04
N ARG A 30 17.78 -14.85 36.16
CA ARG A 30 18.79 -15.30 37.12
C ARG A 30 18.41 -16.55 37.90
N ASP A 31 17.12 -16.86 38.04
CA ASP A 31 16.66 -18.04 38.78
C ASP A 31 16.81 -19.35 37.98
N PHE A 32 17.00 -19.25 36.65
CA PHE A 32 17.20 -20.40 35.76
C PHE A 32 18.61 -21.01 35.83
N MET A 33 19.59 -20.28 36.36
CA MET A 33 21.02 -20.64 36.30
C MET A 33 21.58 -21.29 37.58
N LYS A 34 20.75 -21.63 38.57
CA LYS A 34 21.25 -22.27 39.81
C LYS A 34 21.20 -23.80 39.71
N PRO A 35 22.31 -24.52 39.96
CA PRO A 35 22.29 -25.97 40.02
C PRO A 35 21.53 -26.44 41.26
N ASN A 36 20.65 -27.42 41.06
CA ASN A 36 19.79 -28.00 42.08
C ASN A 36 20.64 -28.85 43.05
N GLN A 37 20.91 -28.35 44.26
CA GLN A 37 21.50 -29.17 45.32
C GLN A 37 20.38 -29.99 45.99
N GLY A 38 20.30 -31.27 45.61
CA GLY A 38 19.49 -32.24 46.33
C GLY A 38 20.00 -32.41 47.76
N LYS A 39 19.15 -32.11 48.74
CA LYS A 39 19.28 -32.64 50.10
C LYS A 39 18.07 -33.49 50.42
N SER A 40 18.36 -34.77 50.63
CA SER A 40 17.50 -35.82 51.13
C SER A 40 17.20 -35.59 52.60
N THR A 41 15.91 -35.58 52.97
CA THR A 41 15.46 -35.98 54.32
C THR A 41 14.08 -36.60 54.21
N ALA A 42 13.94 -37.79 54.81
CA ALA A 42 12.73 -38.59 54.88
C ALA A 42 11.75 -38.07 55.94
N GLY A 43 10.44 -38.33 55.73
CA GLY A 43 9.46 -38.40 56.82
C GLY A 43 8.07 -37.81 56.53
N ALA A 44 7.08 -38.71 56.56
CA ALA A 44 5.65 -38.53 56.85
C ALA A 44 4.65 -38.23 55.70
N GLU A 45 3.66 -39.12 55.63
CA GLU A 45 2.53 -39.21 54.71
C GLU A 45 1.45 -38.15 54.98
N ALA A 46 0.90 -37.57 53.90
CA ALA A 46 -0.50 -37.17 53.82
C ALA A 46 -0.90 -37.06 52.35
N ALA A 47 -1.88 -37.87 51.94
CA ALA A 47 -2.41 -37.94 50.58
C ALA A 47 -3.32 -36.75 50.26
N VAL A 48 -2.99 -35.94 49.24
CA VAL A 48 -3.96 -35.08 48.53
C VAL A 48 -3.52 -34.87 47.08
N GLY A 49 -4.43 -35.21 46.15
CA GLY A 49 -4.69 -34.44 44.93
C GLY A 49 -3.72 -34.60 43.76
N SER A 50 -4.14 -35.39 42.77
CA SER A 50 -3.59 -35.38 41.41
C SER A 50 -3.70 -33.98 40.78
N SER A 51 -2.65 -33.18 40.91
CA SER A 51 -2.37 -32.04 40.04
C SER A 51 -1.36 -32.48 39.00
N THR A 52 -1.84 -32.78 37.79
CA THR A 52 -0.98 -33.04 36.63
C THR A 52 -0.33 -31.72 36.23
N THR A 53 0.82 -31.40 36.82
CA THR A 53 1.71 -30.37 36.30
C THR A 53 2.26 -30.86 34.96
N ARG A 54 1.67 -30.38 33.85
CA ARG A 54 2.24 -30.52 32.52
C ARG A 54 3.60 -29.80 32.51
N SER A 55 4.66 -30.57 32.70
CA SER A 55 6.01 -30.15 32.38
C SER A 55 6.06 -29.89 30.87
N SER A 56 6.05 -28.62 30.46
CA SER A 56 6.27 -28.28 29.05
C SER A 56 7.76 -28.49 28.77
N THR A 57 8.07 -29.40 27.85
CA THR A 57 9.44 -29.73 27.48
C THR A 57 10.04 -28.61 26.62
N LEU A 58 11.37 -28.45 26.68
CA LEU A 58 12.15 -27.47 25.91
C LEU A 58 11.85 -27.56 24.39
N GLU A 59 11.56 -28.76 23.92
CA GLU A 59 11.18 -29.06 22.53
C GLU A 59 9.89 -28.34 22.10
N THR A 60 8.88 -28.23 22.98
CA THR A 60 7.64 -27.49 22.68
C THR A 60 7.89 -25.99 22.52
N PHE A 61 8.81 -25.41 23.30
CA PHE A 61 9.18 -24.00 23.18
C PHE A 61 9.93 -23.72 21.87
N VAL A 62 10.90 -24.56 21.52
CA VAL A 62 11.68 -24.43 20.27
C VAL A 62 10.79 -24.61 19.05
N THR A 63 9.90 -25.61 19.06
CA THR A 63 8.97 -25.87 17.95
C THR A 63 8.02 -24.70 17.74
N ARG A 64 7.49 -24.11 18.82
CA ARG A 64 6.60 -22.94 18.73
C ARG A 64 7.29 -21.72 18.11
N GLU A 65 8.57 -21.51 18.37
CA GLU A 65 9.37 -20.46 17.76
C GLU A 65 9.57 -20.71 16.25
N GLN A 66 9.90 -21.94 15.87
CA GLN A 66 10.07 -22.34 14.47
C GLN A 66 8.77 -22.23 13.67
N THR A 67 7.64 -22.65 14.26
CA THR A 67 6.31 -22.50 13.67
C THR A 67 5.99 -21.03 13.46
N LEU A 68 6.18 -20.17 14.46
CA LEU A 68 5.95 -18.72 14.30
C LEU A 68 6.83 -18.12 13.19
N LYS A 69 8.10 -18.52 13.11
CA LYS A 69 9.01 -18.10 12.03
C LYS A 69 8.46 -18.50 10.66
N ALA A 70 7.98 -19.73 10.51
CA ALA A 70 7.37 -20.20 9.27
C ALA A 70 6.12 -19.39 8.90
N GLU A 71 5.29 -19.05 9.88
CA GLU A 71 4.10 -18.22 9.68
C GLU A 71 4.45 -16.79 9.28
N ILE A 72 5.50 -16.20 9.86
CA ILE A 72 6.02 -14.89 9.47
C ILE A 72 6.55 -14.90 8.03
N LEU A 73 7.35 -15.92 7.67
CA LEU A 73 7.86 -16.07 6.30
C LEU A 73 6.73 -16.25 5.30
N TRP A 74 5.69 -17.03 5.66
CA TRP A 74 4.49 -17.15 4.85
C TRP A 74 3.77 -15.81 4.68
N SER A 75 3.58 -15.05 5.76
CA SER A 75 2.97 -13.72 5.69
C SER A 75 3.77 -12.74 4.83
N LEU A 76 5.11 -12.77 4.89
CA LEU A 76 5.95 -11.97 4.00
C LEU A 76 5.77 -12.38 2.53
N LYS A 77 5.72 -13.69 2.24
CA LYS A 77 5.45 -14.20 0.89
C LYS A 77 4.08 -13.76 0.36
N VAL A 78 3.06 -13.77 1.21
CA VAL A 78 1.71 -13.30 0.87
C VAL A 78 1.74 -11.84 0.43
N ILE A 79 2.47 -10.97 1.14
CA ILE A 79 2.62 -9.54 0.78
C ILE A 79 3.41 -9.40 -0.52
N ASP A 80 4.61 -10.00 -0.57
CA ASP A 80 5.56 -9.85 -1.66
C ASP A 80 5.00 -10.36 -3.01
N SER A 81 4.15 -11.39 -2.97
CA SER A 81 3.50 -11.95 -4.16
C SER A 81 2.08 -11.42 -4.39
N HIS A 82 1.67 -10.36 -3.68
CA HIS A 82 0.35 -9.72 -3.80
C HIS A 82 -0.84 -10.67 -3.65
N TYR A 83 -0.71 -11.67 -2.77
CA TYR A 83 -1.80 -12.58 -2.49
C TYR A 83 -2.84 -11.94 -1.57
N SER A 84 -4.12 -12.21 -1.82
CA SER A 84 -5.17 -11.84 -0.89
C SER A 84 -5.03 -12.63 0.42
N TYR A 85 -5.33 -12.04 1.58
CA TYR A 85 -5.31 -12.82 2.83
C TYR A 85 -6.24 -14.05 2.78
N ARG A 86 -7.34 -13.99 2.02
CA ARG A 86 -8.23 -15.13 1.79
C ARG A 86 -7.54 -16.33 1.15
N SER A 87 -6.46 -16.13 0.39
CA SER A 87 -5.70 -17.25 -0.18
C SER A 87 -4.97 -18.07 0.89
N CYS A 88 -4.95 -17.62 2.15
CA CYS A 88 -4.40 -18.37 3.27
C CYS A 88 -5.44 -19.31 3.91
N ALA A 89 -6.72 -19.26 3.50
CA ALA A 89 -7.75 -20.10 4.08
C ALA A 89 -7.52 -21.57 3.75
N GLY A 90 -7.47 -22.42 4.78
CA GLY A 90 -7.26 -23.87 4.64
C GLY A 90 -5.80 -24.30 4.48
N ASN A 91 -4.84 -23.36 4.52
CA ASN A 91 -3.41 -23.68 4.42
C ASN A 91 -2.89 -24.54 5.57
N ASP A 92 -3.49 -24.41 6.76
CA ASP A 92 -3.20 -25.25 7.91
C ASP A 92 -3.39 -26.74 7.57
N LYS A 93 -4.56 -27.11 7.04
CA LYS A 93 -4.86 -28.49 6.64
C LYS A 93 -4.05 -28.92 5.43
N LEU A 94 -3.92 -28.04 4.42
CA LEU A 94 -3.16 -28.35 3.22
C LEU A 94 -1.70 -28.67 3.54
N PHE A 95 -1.05 -27.88 4.41
CA PHE A 95 0.34 -28.11 4.78
C PHE A 95 0.51 -29.37 5.63
N GLN A 96 -0.46 -29.70 6.48
CA GLN A 96 -0.48 -30.98 7.22
C GLN A 96 -0.49 -32.19 6.27
N GLU A 97 -1.29 -32.13 5.20
CA GLU A 97 -1.37 -33.20 4.19
C GLU A 97 -0.13 -33.24 3.28
N MET A 98 0.41 -32.08 2.90
CA MET A 98 1.62 -32.00 2.07
C MET A 98 2.88 -32.48 2.81
N PHE A 99 2.95 -32.27 4.13
CA PHE A 99 4.14 -32.53 4.96
C PHE A 99 3.76 -33.28 6.26
N PRO A 100 3.34 -34.55 6.17
CA PRO A 100 2.80 -35.29 7.33
C PRO A 100 3.84 -35.61 8.42
N ASP A 101 5.12 -35.58 8.08
CA ASP A 101 6.26 -35.77 8.98
C ASP A 101 6.73 -34.47 9.67
N SER A 102 6.33 -33.31 9.16
CA SER A 102 6.76 -32.01 9.67
C SER A 102 5.97 -31.58 10.91
N GLN A 103 6.67 -31.39 12.03
CA GLN A 103 6.05 -30.83 13.24
C GLN A 103 5.62 -29.36 13.05
N ILE A 104 6.37 -28.59 12.26
CA ILE A 104 6.01 -27.21 11.90
C ILE A 104 4.67 -27.20 11.14
N ALA A 105 4.50 -28.09 10.16
CA ALA A 105 3.27 -28.15 9.38
C ALA A 105 2.06 -28.55 10.24
N LYS A 106 2.25 -29.48 11.19
CA LYS A 106 1.22 -29.87 12.17
C LYS A 106 0.73 -28.71 13.02
N GLU A 107 1.63 -27.82 13.41
CA GLU A 107 1.32 -26.67 14.26
C GLU A 107 1.01 -25.39 13.50
N PHE A 108 1.21 -25.37 12.17
CA PHE A 108 0.97 -24.22 11.33
C PHE A 108 -0.51 -23.84 11.33
N THR A 109 -0.83 -22.61 11.70
CA THR A 109 -2.21 -22.13 11.84
C THR A 109 -2.42 -20.76 11.18
N CYS A 110 -1.51 -20.34 10.29
CA CYS A 110 -1.56 -19.04 9.62
C CYS A 110 -2.59 -19.01 8.48
N GLY A 111 -3.86 -19.06 8.86
CA GLY A 111 -4.99 -18.76 7.98
C GLY A 111 -5.19 -17.24 7.77
N GLU A 112 -6.18 -16.87 6.96
CA GLU A 112 -6.49 -15.47 6.57
C GLU A 112 -6.38 -14.47 7.74
N LYS A 113 -7.10 -14.72 8.84
CA LYS A 113 -7.14 -13.79 9.98
C LYS A 113 -5.81 -13.65 10.69
N LYS A 114 -5.08 -14.76 10.84
CA LYS A 114 -3.78 -14.77 11.51
C LYS A 114 -2.72 -14.11 10.63
N CYS A 115 -2.73 -14.39 9.33
CA CYS A 115 -1.87 -13.71 8.37
C CYS A 115 -2.12 -12.19 8.39
N ALA A 116 -3.38 -11.76 8.25
CA ALA A 116 -3.72 -10.33 8.33
C ALA A 116 -3.28 -9.71 9.66
N TYR A 117 -3.44 -10.43 10.77
CA TYR A 117 -3.01 -9.95 12.08
C TYR A 117 -1.49 -9.78 12.17
N LEU A 118 -0.71 -10.79 11.76
CA LEU A 118 0.75 -10.75 11.74
C LEU A 118 1.25 -9.61 10.87
N VAL A 119 0.66 -9.41 9.70
CA VAL A 119 1.03 -8.33 8.78
C VAL A 119 0.69 -6.96 9.39
N CYS A 120 -0.56 -6.72 9.76
CA CYS A 120 -1.02 -5.38 10.15
C CYS A 120 -0.55 -4.95 11.54
N PHE A 121 -0.37 -5.88 12.49
CA PHE A 121 -0.07 -5.55 13.89
C PHE A 121 1.31 -6.03 14.35
N GLY A 122 1.99 -6.87 13.56
CA GLY A 122 3.36 -7.28 13.83
C GLY A 122 4.34 -6.64 12.86
N LEU A 123 4.31 -7.08 11.60
CA LEU A 123 5.29 -6.72 10.58
C LEU A 123 5.24 -5.25 10.19
N ALA A 124 4.06 -4.71 9.88
CA ALA A 124 3.94 -3.32 9.45
C ALA A 124 4.44 -2.31 10.52
N PRO A 125 4.02 -2.39 11.80
CA PRO A 125 4.59 -1.54 12.85
C PRO A 125 6.09 -1.74 13.03
N HIS A 126 6.60 -2.98 12.95
CA HIS A 126 8.02 -3.27 13.07
C HIS A 126 8.84 -2.60 11.97
N PHE A 127 8.47 -2.78 10.70
CA PHE A 127 9.17 -2.14 9.58
C PHE A 127 9.02 -0.62 9.58
N LYS A 128 7.86 -0.08 10.00
CA LYS A 128 7.70 1.36 10.18
C LYS A 128 8.64 1.90 11.25
N GLN A 129 8.78 1.21 12.39
CA GLN A 129 9.70 1.61 13.44
C GLN A 129 11.15 1.55 12.97
N MET A 130 11.56 0.50 12.25
CA MET A 130 12.89 0.43 11.65
C MET A 130 13.17 1.60 10.71
N LEU A 131 12.19 2.01 9.89
CA LEU A 131 12.32 3.18 9.03
C LEU A 131 12.48 4.46 9.85
N ILE A 132 11.63 4.67 10.86
CA ILE A 132 11.72 5.82 11.78
C ILE A 132 13.11 5.88 12.43
N ASP A 133 13.60 4.76 12.95
CA ASP A 133 14.90 4.70 13.62
C ASP A 133 16.03 5.01 12.65
N SER A 134 15.96 4.53 11.40
CA SER A 134 16.93 4.93 10.37
C SER A 134 16.91 6.43 10.08
N MET A 135 15.73 7.08 10.07
CA MET A 135 15.62 8.52 9.84
C MET A 135 16.10 9.36 11.03
N LYS A 136 16.12 8.81 12.24
CA LYS A 136 16.71 9.47 13.42
C LYS A 136 18.22 9.61 13.30
N GLU A 137 18.89 8.66 12.66
CA GLU A 137 20.34 8.67 12.45
C GLU A 137 20.77 9.60 11.30
N GLU A 138 19.86 9.90 10.37
CA GLU A 138 20.14 10.82 9.27
C GLU A 138 20.12 12.28 9.73
N GLU A 139 21.04 13.10 9.20
CA GLU A 139 21.09 14.53 9.55
C GLU A 139 19.87 15.26 9.01
N ASN A 140 19.53 14.98 7.75
CA ASN A 140 18.38 15.52 7.07
C ASN A 140 17.75 14.51 6.12
N TYR A 141 16.48 14.71 5.79
CA TYR A 141 15.77 13.95 4.77
C TYR A 141 14.80 14.81 3.99
N ILE A 142 14.35 14.26 2.88
CA ILE A 142 13.35 14.84 2.00
C ILE A 142 12.01 14.16 2.30
N ILE A 143 10.96 14.96 2.42
CA ILE A 143 9.59 14.44 2.46
C ILE A 143 8.97 14.64 1.09
N MET A 144 8.26 13.64 0.60
CA MET A 144 7.50 13.74 -0.63
C MET A 144 6.06 13.40 -0.32
N PHE A 145 5.12 14.15 -0.87
CA PHE A 145 3.73 13.74 -0.82
C PHE A 145 3.03 13.95 -2.15
N ASP A 146 1.99 13.16 -2.36
CA ASP A 146 1.06 13.27 -3.49
C ASP A 146 -0.36 13.02 -2.97
N GLU A 147 -1.32 13.77 -3.50
CA GLU A 147 -2.73 13.60 -3.16
C GLU A 147 -3.52 12.98 -4.30
N SER A 148 -4.30 11.96 -3.97
CA SER A 148 -5.17 11.29 -4.92
C SER A 148 -6.56 11.04 -4.34
N LEU A 149 -7.53 10.81 -5.22
CA LEU A 149 -8.84 10.29 -4.82
C LEU A 149 -8.73 8.78 -4.63
N ASN A 150 -8.96 8.29 -3.43
CA ASN A 150 -9.13 6.87 -3.20
C ASN A 150 -10.54 6.45 -3.59
N ALA A 151 -10.66 5.67 -4.67
CA ALA A 151 -11.95 5.25 -5.22
C ALA A 151 -12.75 4.31 -4.28
N VAL A 152 -12.08 3.59 -3.38
CA VAL A 152 -12.71 2.62 -2.48
C VAL A 152 -13.30 3.33 -1.26
N THR A 153 -12.53 4.22 -0.63
CA THR A 153 -12.96 4.95 0.56
C THR A 153 -13.72 6.23 0.21
N ASN A 154 -13.69 6.66 -1.06
CA ASN A 154 -14.24 7.92 -1.54
C ASN A 154 -13.74 9.12 -0.73
N SER A 155 -12.46 9.09 -0.37
CA SER A 155 -11.78 10.15 0.37
C SER A 155 -10.50 10.55 -0.34
N LYS A 156 -10.02 11.77 -0.06
CA LYS A 156 -8.69 12.18 -0.50
C LYS A 156 -7.66 11.42 0.34
N GLN A 157 -6.63 10.92 -0.31
CA GLN A 157 -5.51 10.21 0.30
C GLN A 157 -4.24 11.00 0.00
N MET A 158 -3.51 11.38 1.06
CA MET A 158 -2.17 11.94 0.98
C MET A 158 -1.18 10.83 1.29
N ASP A 159 -0.41 10.42 0.28
CA ASP A 159 0.66 9.45 0.44
C ASP A 159 1.95 10.17 0.75
N ILE A 160 2.58 9.81 1.86
CA ILE A 160 3.82 10.40 2.33
C ILE A 160 4.95 9.39 2.14
N HIS A 161 6.02 9.86 1.53
CA HIS A 161 7.27 9.14 1.38
C HIS A 161 8.41 9.92 2.02
N VAL A 162 9.41 9.19 2.51
CA VAL A 162 10.66 9.77 2.97
C VAL A 162 11.78 9.37 2.01
N ARG A 163 12.64 10.32 1.67
CA ARG A 163 13.81 10.12 0.82
C ARG A 163 15.05 10.55 1.57
N ALA A 164 16.00 9.64 1.71
CA ALA A 164 17.27 9.87 2.40
C ALA A 164 18.39 9.04 1.78
N TRP A 165 19.63 9.30 2.21
CA TRP A 165 20.76 8.46 1.85
C TRP A 165 20.70 7.15 2.63
N ASN A 166 20.62 6.02 1.94
CA ASN A 166 20.73 4.71 2.58
C ASN A 166 22.21 4.27 2.60
N ARG A 167 22.80 4.28 3.79
CA ARG A 167 24.21 3.90 4.02
C ARG A 167 24.50 2.43 3.73
N CYS A 168 23.53 1.54 3.90
CA CYS A 168 23.69 0.11 3.65
C CYS A 168 23.77 -0.19 2.14
N SER A 169 22.95 0.48 1.34
CA SER A 169 22.94 0.31 -0.12
C SER A 169 23.77 1.35 -0.88
N ASN A 170 24.37 2.32 -0.18
CA ASN A 170 25.16 3.42 -0.75
C ASN A 170 24.46 4.17 -1.90
N GLN A 171 23.17 4.48 -1.71
CA GLN A 171 22.35 5.17 -2.70
C GLN A 171 21.23 5.97 -2.01
N VAL A 172 20.68 6.95 -2.73
CA VAL A 172 19.44 7.62 -2.31
C VAL A 172 18.28 6.66 -2.48
N GLU A 173 17.49 6.47 -1.43
CA GLU A 173 16.30 5.62 -1.45
C GLU A 173 15.06 6.45 -1.11
N SER A 174 13.95 6.19 -1.82
CA SER A 174 12.63 6.73 -1.47
C SER A 174 11.79 5.60 -0.91
N ARG A 175 11.33 5.73 0.33
CA ARG A 175 10.53 4.71 1.01
C ARG A 175 9.17 5.27 1.36
N TYR A 176 8.13 4.48 1.11
CA TYR A 176 6.78 4.80 1.57
C TYR A 176 6.78 4.88 3.10
N TYR A 177 6.20 5.95 3.63
CA TYR A 177 6.13 6.20 5.07
C TYR A 177 4.74 5.89 5.62
N THR A 178 3.71 6.53 5.05
CA THR A 178 2.32 6.34 5.47
C THR A 178 1.37 6.98 4.46
N SER A 179 0.08 6.63 4.56
CA SER A 179 -1.01 7.35 3.92
C SER A 179 -1.87 8.01 5.00
N VAL A 180 -2.37 9.21 4.72
CA VAL A 180 -3.35 9.90 5.57
C VAL A 180 -4.59 10.19 4.74
N PHE A 181 -5.77 9.95 5.30
CA PHE A 181 -7.05 10.16 4.61
C PHE A 181 -7.72 11.43 5.11
N MET A 182 -8.23 12.23 4.18
CA MET A 182 -8.86 13.51 4.44
C MET A 182 -10.11 13.72 3.59
N GLY A 183 -11.01 14.59 4.09
CA GLY A 183 -12.18 15.03 3.34
C GLY A 183 -11.85 16.22 2.46
N HIS A 184 -11.71 17.38 3.10
CA HIS A 184 -11.23 18.59 2.43
C HIS A 184 -9.70 18.57 2.29
N GLY A 185 -9.20 19.25 1.27
CA GLY A 185 -7.77 19.47 1.11
C GLY A 185 -7.51 20.93 0.79
N THR A 186 -7.93 21.82 1.70
CA THR A 186 -7.35 23.16 1.75
C THR A 186 -5.92 23.07 2.27
N ALA A 187 -5.13 24.15 2.12
CA ALA A 187 -3.76 24.17 2.62
C ALA A 187 -3.67 23.94 4.14
N ASP A 188 -4.68 24.39 4.89
CA ASP A 188 -4.70 24.27 6.34
C ASP A 188 -5.09 22.83 6.75
N ASP A 189 -6.05 22.21 6.04
CA ASP A 189 -6.37 20.77 6.21
C ASP A 189 -5.14 19.88 5.90
N MET A 190 -4.46 20.19 4.79
CA MET A 190 -3.26 19.46 4.39
C MET A 190 -2.16 19.56 5.44
N LEU A 191 -1.97 20.73 6.07
CA LEU A 191 -0.97 20.90 7.10
C LEU A 191 -1.27 20.04 8.34
N ILE A 192 -2.53 20.01 8.77
CA ILE A 192 -2.98 19.16 9.88
C ILE A 192 -2.69 17.68 9.56
N HIS A 193 -3.12 17.20 8.40
CA HIS A 193 -2.94 15.81 8.02
C HIS A 193 -1.48 15.44 7.71
N PHE A 194 -0.68 16.40 7.22
CA PHE A 194 0.76 16.21 7.08
C PHE A 194 1.42 15.97 8.44
N HIS A 195 1.07 16.76 9.46
CA HIS A 195 1.56 16.57 10.83
C HIS A 195 1.11 15.23 11.43
N GLU A 196 -0.14 14.83 11.21
CA GLU A 196 -0.62 13.48 11.57
C GLU A 196 0.18 12.38 10.87
N GLY A 197 0.50 12.59 9.59
CA GLY A 197 1.27 11.66 8.79
C GLY A 197 2.74 11.59 9.18
N MET A 198 3.31 12.68 9.69
CA MET A 198 4.72 12.82 10.06
C MET A 198 5.08 12.29 11.46
N GLN A 199 4.12 11.73 12.21
CA GLN A 199 4.34 11.19 13.55
C GLN A 199 5.54 10.25 13.61
N GLY A 200 6.52 10.55 14.46
CA GLY A 200 7.78 9.79 14.60
C GLY A 200 8.98 10.38 13.85
N LEU A 201 8.76 11.34 12.95
CA LEU A 201 9.80 12.09 12.25
C LEU A 201 9.93 13.51 12.83
N HIS A 202 11.14 14.07 12.76
CA HIS A 202 11.47 15.40 13.27
C HIS A 202 11.36 16.47 12.16
N LEU A 203 10.51 17.48 12.34
CA LEU A 203 10.30 18.52 11.33
C LEU A 203 11.58 19.32 11.04
N GLN A 204 12.44 19.54 12.03
CA GLN A 204 13.70 20.27 11.87
C GLN A 204 14.72 19.58 10.95
N LYS A 205 14.54 18.28 10.68
CA LYS A 205 15.40 17.50 9.77
C LYS A 205 14.88 17.50 8.33
N ILE A 206 13.73 18.13 8.06
CA ILE A 206 13.19 18.23 6.69
C ILE A 206 14.06 19.22 5.92
N PHE A 207 14.85 18.70 4.98
CA PHE A 207 15.63 19.52 4.07
C PHE A 207 14.79 20.10 2.95
N GLN A 208 13.86 19.31 2.39
CA GLN A 208 13.01 19.71 1.27
C GLN A 208 11.70 18.93 1.29
N VAL A 209 10.65 19.54 0.73
CA VAL A 209 9.35 18.91 0.51
C VAL A 209 9.05 18.85 -0.98
N SER A 210 8.95 17.63 -1.52
CA SER A 210 8.61 17.36 -2.91
C SER A 210 7.10 17.17 -3.05
N MET A 211 6.48 18.03 -3.84
CA MET A 211 5.02 18.08 -4.05
C MET A 211 4.71 18.58 -5.47
N ASP A 212 3.48 18.43 -5.94
CA ASP A 212 3.01 19.05 -7.18
C ASP A 212 2.82 20.58 -7.04
N GLY A 213 2.37 21.24 -8.12
CA GLY A 213 2.40 22.70 -8.23
C GLY A 213 1.10 23.52 -8.02
N PRO A 214 -0.03 23.00 -7.49
CA PRO A 214 -1.22 23.81 -7.32
C PRO A 214 -1.03 24.86 -6.23
N ASN A 215 -1.81 25.95 -6.31
CA ASN A 215 -1.72 27.07 -5.37
C ASN A 215 -1.94 26.66 -3.90
N VAL A 216 -2.76 25.64 -3.67
CA VAL A 216 -3.01 25.08 -2.33
C VAL A 216 -1.72 24.49 -1.75
N ASN A 217 -0.99 23.69 -2.52
CA ASN A 217 0.24 23.03 -2.08
C ASN A 217 1.34 24.06 -1.83
N TRP A 218 1.41 25.11 -2.66
CA TRP A 218 2.28 26.26 -2.39
C TRP A 218 1.95 27.02 -1.12
N LYS A 219 0.65 27.19 -0.78
CA LYS A 219 0.25 27.80 0.48
C LYS A 219 0.65 26.90 1.66
N PHE A 220 0.37 25.60 1.58
CA PHE A 220 0.79 24.61 2.57
C PHE A 220 2.31 24.69 2.82
N TYR A 221 3.11 24.65 1.76
CA TYR A 221 4.57 24.68 1.85
C TYR A 221 5.07 25.93 2.55
N ARG A 222 4.56 27.12 2.19
CA ARG A 222 4.93 28.37 2.85
C ARG A 222 4.64 28.32 4.34
N THR A 223 3.43 27.89 4.73
CA THR A 223 3.05 27.77 6.14
C THR A 223 3.96 26.80 6.90
N LEU A 224 4.25 25.63 6.32
CA LEU A 224 5.16 24.65 6.91
C LEU A 224 6.59 25.21 7.08
N CYS A 225 7.09 25.95 6.08
CA CYS A 225 8.42 26.57 6.15
C CYS A 225 8.48 27.65 7.24
N ASP A 226 7.42 28.45 7.38
CA ASP A 226 7.31 29.47 8.42
C ASP A 226 7.29 28.83 9.82
N GLU A 227 6.57 27.72 9.98
CA GLU A 227 6.56 26.90 11.20
C GLU A 227 7.97 26.37 11.52
N ILE A 228 8.62 25.71 10.57
CA ILE A 228 9.97 25.14 10.77
C ILE A 228 10.98 26.23 11.15
N LYS A 229 10.90 27.39 10.49
CA LYS A 229 11.78 28.51 10.77
C LYS A 229 11.53 29.10 12.14
N LYS A 230 10.27 29.26 12.54
CA LYS A 230 9.88 29.86 13.81
C LYS A 230 10.23 28.94 14.99
N ASP A 231 9.94 27.66 14.88
CA ASP A 231 9.98 26.73 16.02
C ASP A 231 11.35 26.06 16.18
N PHE A 232 12.14 25.96 15.10
CA PHE A 232 13.44 25.26 15.11
C PHE A 232 14.62 26.10 14.61
N ALA A 233 14.39 27.32 14.11
CA ALA A 233 15.41 28.14 13.46
C ALA A 233 16.10 27.45 12.26
N CYS A 234 15.38 26.52 11.61
CA CYS A 234 15.84 25.78 10.44
C CYS A 234 15.25 26.39 9.14
N GLN A 235 15.87 26.09 8.00
CA GLN A 235 15.38 26.51 6.70
C GLN A 235 15.27 25.30 5.76
N THR A 236 14.16 25.23 5.03
CA THR A 236 13.95 24.25 3.96
C THR A 236 14.47 24.80 2.63
N PHE A 237 14.90 23.90 1.75
CA PHE A 237 15.35 24.21 0.41
C PHE A 237 14.21 24.03 -0.59
N ASN A 238 13.89 25.10 -1.32
CA ASN A 238 12.84 25.09 -2.35
C ASN A 238 13.45 24.87 -3.74
N ILE A 239 13.15 23.73 -4.36
CA ILE A 239 13.58 23.40 -5.73
C ILE A 239 12.47 23.54 -6.78
N GLY A 240 11.31 24.08 -6.39
CA GLY A 240 10.12 24.11 -7.24
C GLY A 240 9.16 22.95 -6.97
N SER A 241 8.13 22.87 -7.81
CA SER A 241 7.16 21.78 -7.80
C SER A 241 7.64 20.59 -8.64
N CYS A 242 6.87 19.50 -8.60
CA CYS A 242 7.13 18.27 -9.34
C CYS A 242 7.38 18.53 -10.83
N GLY A 243 8.61 18.23 -11.28
CA GLY A 243 9.02 18.41 -12.67
C GLY A 243 8.22 17.57 -13.67
N LEU A 244 7.70 16.41 -13.26
CA LEU A 244 6.83 15.58 -14.12
C LEU A 244 5.55 16.34 -14.47
N HIS A 245 4.91 17.00 -13.50
CA HIS A 245 3.72 17.80 -13.75
C HIS A 245 4.00 18.97 -14.69
N ILE A 246 5.16 19.62 -14.55
CA ILE A 246 5.60 20.68 -15.45
C ILE A 246 5.75 20.16 -16.90
N LEU A 247 6.40 19.01 -17.07
CA LEU A 247 6.57 18.40 -18.40
C LEU A 247 5.22 17.96 -19.01
N HIS A 248 4.36 17.31 -18.23
CA HIS A 248 3.01 16.94 -18.67
C HIS A 248 2.19 18.17 -19.09
N GLY A 249 2.26 19.26 -18.31
CA GLY A 249 1.63 20.54 -18.64
C GLY A 249 2.19 21.14 -19.92
N GLY A 250 3.51 21.16 -20.10
CA GLY A 250 4.15 21.66 -21.31
C GLY A 250 3.72 20.93 -22.58
N PHE A 251 3.60 19.60 -22.53
CA PHE A 251 3.09 18.82 -23.67
C PHE A 251 1.61 19.10 -23.97
N LYS A 252 0.78 19.23 -22.93
CA LYS A 252 -0.64 19.60 -23.07
C LYS A 252 -0.79 20.96 -23.76
N ASP A 253 -0.05 21.94 -23.29
CA ASP A 253 -0.11 23.31 -23.79
C ASP A 253 0.45 23.38 -25.21
N GLY A 254 1.53 22.67 -25.51
CA GLY A 254 2.08 22.53 -26.86
C GLY A 254 1.08 21.91 -27.83
N ALA A 255 0.40 20.83 -27.44
CA ALA A 255 -0.63 20.20 -28.27
C ALA A 255 -1.82 21.13 -28.50
N SER A 256 -2.22 21.91 -27.50
CA SER A 256 -3.29 22.91 -27.64
C SER A 256 -2.87 24.05 -28.57
N ALA A 257 -1.65 24.57 -28.43
CA ALA A 257 -1.09 25.63 -29.28
C ALA A 257 -0.92 25.19 -30.76
N SER A 258 -0.68 23.90 -31.00
CA SER A 258 -0.57 23.36 -32.37
C SER A 258 -1.88 23.42 -33.17
N GLY A 259 -3.04 23.48 -32.49
CA GLY A 259 -4.36 23.39 -33.13
C GLY A 259 -4.71 21.99 -33.67
N TRP A 260 -3.86 20.97 -33.48
CA TRP A 260 -4.05 19.63 -34.04
C TRP A 260 -5.21 18.83 -33.42
N GLN A 261 -5.81 19.32 -32.32
CA GLN A 261 -6.91 18.66 -31.61
C GLN A 261 -6.60 17.20 -31.21
N ILE A 262 -5.34 16.89 -30.89
CA ILE A 262 -4.88 15.52 -30.55
C ILE A 262 -5.72 14.89 -29.45
N GLU A 263 -5.99 15.63 -28.36
CA GLU A 263 -6.81 15.14 -27.25
C GLU A 263 -8.19 14.68 -27.74
N LYS A 264 -8.83 15.48 -28.60
CA LYS A 264 -10.16 15.19 -29.13
C LYS A 264 -10.10 13.96 -30.03
N LEU A 265 -9.13 13.89 -30.95
CA LEU A 265 -8.95 12.76 -31.84
C LEU A 265 -8.78 11.45 -31.04
N PHE A 266 -7.81 11.39 -30.14
CA PHE A 266 -7.52 10.15 -29.40
C PHE A 266 -8.66 9.76 -28.46
N SER A 267 -9.29 10.74 -27.78
CA SER A 267 -10.44 10.47 -26.93
C SER A 267 -11.64 9.93 -27.75
N SER A 268 -11.94 10.56 -28.89
CA SER A 268 -13.04 10.13 -29.75
C SER A 268 -12.84 8.72 -30.31
N LEU A 269 -11.62 8.38 -30.74
CA LEU A 269 -11.30 7.04 -31.23
C LEU A 269 -11.47 5.98 -30.14
N HIS A 270 -11.04 6.27 -28.91
CA HIS A 270 -11.28 5.37 -27.79
C HIS A 270 -12.78 5.16 -27.54
N TRP A 271 -13.54 6.24 -27.38
CA TRP A 271 -14.97 6.17 -27.07
C TRP A 271 -15.83 5.64 -28.22
N LEU A 272 -15.31 5.64 -29.46
CA LEU A 272 -15.97 4.99 -30.58
C LEU A 272 -16.13 3.48 -30.34
N PHE A 273 -15.15 2.84 -29.69
CA PHE A 273 -15.11 1.39 -29.46
C PHE A 273 -15.19 0.98 -27.98
N HIS A 274 -15.11 1.92 -27.04
CA HIS A 274 -15.28 1.64 -25.61
C HIS A 274 -16.72 1.21 -25.33
N ASP A 275 -16.90 0.15 -24.54
CA ASP A 275 -18.20 -0.42 -24.15
C ASP A 275 -19.22 -0.60 -25.29
N THR A 276 -18.74 -0.78 -26.53
CA THR A 276 -19.62 -0.91 -27.69
C THR A 276 -19.30 -2.18 -28.48
N PRO A 277 -19.81 -3.36 -28.06
CA PRO A 277 -19.53 -4.64 -28.71
C PRO A 277 -19.91 -4.66 -30.20
N ALA A 278 -21.05 -4.07 -30.57
CA ALA A 278 -21.52 -4.03 -31.96
C ALA A 278 -20.52 -3.33 -32.89
N ARG A 279 -20.03 -2.14 -32.51
CA ARG A 279 -19.03 -1.41 -33.30
C ARG A 279 -17.69 -2.15 -33.40
N ARG A 280 -17.29 -2.87 -32.34
CA ARG A 280 -16.09 -3.72 -32.38
C ARG A 280 -16.24 -4.89 -33.32
N GLU A 281 -17.40 -5.54 -33.32
CA GLU A 281 -17.73 -6.62 -34.25
C GLU A 281 -17.71 -6.11 -35.70
N ASP A 282 -18.38 -4.99 -35.96
CA ASP A 282 -18.43 -4.37 -37.29
C ASP A 282 -17.04 -3.93 -37.77
N PHE A 283 -16.25 -3.30 -36.89
CA PHE A 283 -14.86 -2.93 -37.20
C PHE A 283 -14.03 -4.16 -37.58
N THR A 284 -14.14 -5.25 -36.82
CA THR A 284 -13.41 -6.49 -37.09
C THR A 284 -13.85 -7.09 -38.42
N LYS A 285 -15.15 -7.10 -38.73
CA LYS A 285 -15.70 -7.58 -40.01
C LYS A 285 -15.21 -6.75 -41.20
N VAL A 286 -15.19 -5.42 -41.07
CA VAL A 286 -14.80 -4.51 -42.16
C VAL A 286 -13.29 -4.51 -42.40
N THR A 287 -12.51 -4.52 -41.33
CA THR A 287 -11.05 -4.30 -41.41
C THR A 287 -10.24 -5.58 -41.34
N GLY A 288 -10.79 -6.65 -40.76
CA GLY A 288 -10.06 -7.88 -40.42
C GLY A 288 -9.17 -7.74 -39.17
N SER A 289 -9.16 -6.58 -38.51
CA SER A 289 -8.33 -6.30 -37.33
C SER A 289 -9.14 -6.39 -36.04
N SER A 290 -8.56 -7.01 -35.02
CA SER A 290 -9.07 -7.04 -33.64
C SER A 290 -8.28 -6.12 -32.70
N VAL A 291 -7.51 -5.20 -33.25
CA VAL A 291 -6.73 -4.21 -32.49
C VAL A 291 -7.58 -2.94 -32.35
N PHE A 292 -7.73 -2.42 -31.13
CA PHE A 292 -8.56 -1.24 -30.83
C PHE A 292 -7.75 -0.06 -30.24
N PRO A 293 -8.26 1.18 -30.30
CA PRO A 293 -7.63 2.35 -29.69
C PRO A 293 -7.45 2.20 -28.17
N LEU A 294 -6.36 2.76 -27.66
CA LEU A 294 -6.09 2.83 -26.22
C LEU A 294 -6.74 4.08 -25.61
N GLN A 295 -7.00 4.04 -24.30
CA GLN A 295 -7.55 5.17 -23.57
C GLN A 295 -6.52 6.30 -23.47
N PHE A 296 -6.93 7.52 -23.83
CA PHE A 296 -6.12 8.73 -23.66
C PHE A 296 -6.19 9.25 -22.21
N CYS A 297 -5.05 9.54 -21.60
CA CYS A 297 -4.93 10.12 -20.27
C CYS A 297 -4.69 11.64 -20.34
N LYS A 298 -5.71 12.44 -19.99
CA LYS A 298 -5.66 13.91 -20.08
C LYS A 298 -4.67 14.58 -19.12
N HIS A 299 -4.36 13.92 -18.00
CA HIS A 299 -3.51 14.47 -16.95
C HIS A 299 -2.05 14.05 -17.12
N ARG A 300 -1.78 12.96 -17.85
CA ARG A 300 -0.43 12.39 -18.01
C ARG A 300 -0.02 12.33 -19.48
N TRP A 301 0.20 13.51 -20.07
CA TRP A 301 0.49 13.66 -21.51
C TRP A 301 1.64 12.79 -22.03
N LEU A 302 2.78 12.73 -21.34
CA LEU A 302 3.92 11.88 -21.71
C LEU A 302 3.62 10.38 -21.73
N GLU A 303 2.65 9.91 -20.94
CA GLU A 303 2.27 8.49 -20.91
C GLU A 303 1.42 8.08 -22.12
N ASN A 304 1.00 9.04 -22.97
CA ASN A 304 0.16 8.76 -24.13
C ASN A 304 0.93 8.36 -25.40
N LEU A 305 2.25 8.16 -25.34
CA LEU A 305 3.02 7.68 -26.50
C LEU A 305 2.43 6.37 -27.08
N PRO A 306 2.12 5.33 -26.28
CA PRO A 306 1.48 4.12 -26.81
C PRO A 306 0.09 4.37 -27.42
N VAL A 307 -0.64 5.40 -26.95
CA VAL A 307 -1.94 5.80 -27.54
C VAL A 307 -1.73 6.35 -28.94
N ALA A 308 -0.74 7.24 -29.12
CA ALA A 308 -0.40 7.80 -30.42
C ALA A 308 0.09 6.73 -31.40
N GLU A 309 1.02 5.86 -30.95
CA GLU A 309 1.53 4.75 -31.76
C GLU A 309 0.41 3.76 -32.13
N ARG A 310 -0.49 3.46 -31.19
CA ARG A 310 -1.66 2.62 -31.46
C ARG A 310 -2.51 3.22 -32.56
N VAL A 311 -2.88 4.50 -32.45
CA VAL A 311 -3.72 5.18 -33.44
C VAL A 311 -3.03 5.19 -34.81
N GLN A 312 -1.74 5.52 -34.85
CA GLN A 312 -0.96 5.51 -36.09
C GLN A 312 -0.94 4.13 -36.75
N SER A 313 -0.71 3.06 -35.98
CA SER A 313 -0.64 1.69 -36.50
C SER A 313 -1.94 1.18 -37.12
N MET A 314 -3.08 1.76 -36.74
CA MET A 314 -4.41 1.34 -37.20
C MET A 314 -5.14 2.40 -38.01
N TRP A 315 -4.46 3.48 -38.39
CA TRP A 315 -5.09 4.63 -39.05
C TRP A 315 -5.86 4.22 -40.30
N GLU A 316 -5.26 3.38 -41.15
CA GLU A 316 -5.90 2.85 -42.35
C GLU A 316 -7.17 2.02 -42.05
N ASN A 317 -7.15 1.24 -40.97
CA ASN A 317 -8.31 0.46 -40.53
C ASN A 317 -9.44 1.37 -40.02
N ILE A 318 -9.09 2.44 -39.30
CA ILE A 318 -10.05 3.45 -38.84
C ILE A 318 -10.71 4.12 -40.05
N LEU A 319 -9.92 4.59 -41.02
CA LEU A 319 -10.44 5.21 -42.23
C LEU A 319 -11.41 4.29 -42.96
N LYS A 320 -11.00 3.04 -43.22
CA LYS A 320 -11.84 2.04 -43.89
C LYS A 320 -13.17 1.81 -43.16
N TYR A 321 -13.14 1.70 -41.83
CA TYR A 321 -14.36 1.51 -41.03
C TYR A 321 -15.30 2.71 -41.09
N VAL A 322 -14.75 3.92 -40.96
CA VAL A 322 -15.52 5.16 -40.98
C VAL A 322 -16.14 5.39 -42.37
N GLU A 323 -15.38 5.22 -43.44
CA GLU A 323 -15.87 5.33 -44.82
C GLU A 323 -17.00 4.34 -45.12
N THR A 324 -16.82 3.07 -44.72
CA THR A 324 -17.85 2.03 -44.89
C THR A 324 -19.12 2.36 -44.11
N SER A 325 -18.99 3.00 -42.95
CA SER A 325 -20.14 3.39 -42.12
C SER A 325 -20.95 4.50 -42.77
N TYR A 326 -20.29 5.51 -43.36
CA TYR A 326 -20.96 6.56 -44.14
C TYR A 326 -21.65 6.01 -45.38
N SER A 327 -21.03 5.10 -46.12
CA SER A 327 -21.66 4.49 -47.30
C SER A 327 -22.89 3.62 -46.96
N LYS A 328 -23.01 3.13 -45.73
CA LYS A 328 -24.21 2.41 -45.28
C LYS A 328 -25.37 3.35 -44.94
N GLU A 329 -25.09 4.53 -44.35
CA GLU A 329 -26.12 5.54 -44.08
C GLU A 329 -26.78 6.05 -45.37
N ASP A 330 -26.02 6.22 -46.46
CA ASP A 330 -26.54 6.63 -47.78
C ASP A 330 -27.42 5.56 -48.48
N THR A 331 -27.49 4.35 -47.94
CA THR A 331 -28.30 3.24 -48.50
C THR A 331 -29.53 2.88 -47.67
N LEU A 332 -29.76 3.58 -46.56
CA LEU A 332 -31.02 3.46 -45.83
C LEU A 332 -32.10 4.29 -46.55
N PRO A 333 -33.27 3.71 -46.90
CA PRO A 333 -34.33 4.48 -47.51
C PRO A 333 -34.71 5.63 -46.59
N SER A 334 -34.82 6.84 -47.14
CA SER A 334 -35.42 7.97 -46.43
C SER A 334 -36.79 7.53 -45.93
N ASP A 335 -36.94 7.41 -44.61
CA ASP A 335 -38.21 7.04 -44.00
C ASP A 335 -39.30 7.97 -44.54
N ASN A 336 -40.24 7.37 -45.27
CA ASN A 336 -41.45 8.06 -45.71
C ASN A 336 -42.17 8.53 -44.45
N VAL A 337 -42.20 9.86 -44.31
CA VAL A 337 -43.09 10.57 -43.39
C VAL A 337 -44.51 10.06 -43.63
N ILE A 338 -45.13 9.49 -42.60
CA ILE A 338 -46.59 9.39 -42.46
C ILE A 338 -46.99 10.29 -41.30
#